data_AF-M6G956-F1
#
_entry.id   AF-M6G956-F1
#
_cell.length_a   1.000
_cell.length_b   1.000
_cell.length_c   1.000
_cell.angle_alpha   90.00
_cell.angle_beta   90.00
_cell.angle_gamma   90.00
#
_symmetry.space_group_name_H-M   'P 1'
#
loop_
_entity.id
_entity.type
_entity.pdbx_description
1 polymer ?
#
loop_
_entity_poly.entity_id
_entity_poly.type
_entity_poly.pdbx_seq_one_letter_code
_entity_poly.pdbx_strand_id
1 'polypeptide(L)'
;MKEIFKKSNVIYVFRHGETDWNREGRLQGHLEISINKQGKLQSKSLALILKRLGIEVLLSSDLKRAQETSQIISDELNLNPIFNPGFREV
;
A
#
# COMPACT_ATOMS: atom_id res chain seq x y z
N MET A 1 3.39 37.25 8.20
CA MET A 1 2.93 36.55 9.42
C MET A 1 1.96 35.39 9.06
N LYS A 2 2.37 34.45 8.19
CA LYS A 2 1.56 33.29 7.73
C LYS A 2 2.41 32.08 7.30
N GLU A 3 3.59 31.90 7.90
CA GLU A 3 4.60 30.90 7.48
C GLU A 3 5.00 29.97 8.65
N ILE A 4 4.06 29.61 9.52
CA ILE A 4 4.35 28.71 10.65
C ILE A 4 3.20 27.71 10.84
N PHE A 5 2.76 27.06 9.77
CA PHE A 5 2.01 25.81 9.91
C PHE A 5 3.02 24.67 9.86
N LYS A 6 3.38 24.18 11.05
CA LYS A 6 4.11 22.93 11.31
C LYS A 6 3.60 21.87 10.31
N LYS A 7 4.47 21.31 9.45
CA LYS A 7 4.16 20.14 8.61
C LYS A 7 3.65 19.06 9.57
N SER A 8 2.34 18.83 9.57
CA SER A 8 1.76 17.75 10.36
C SER A 8 2.05 16.46 9.61
N ASN A 9 2.61 15.47 10.30
CA ASN A 9 2.86 14.16 9.69
C ASN A 9 1.50 13.47 9.48
N VAL A 10 0.99 13.51 8.25
CA VAL A 10 -0.24 12.82 7.88
C VAL A 10 0.12 11.39 7.46
N ILE A 11 -0.54 10.41 8.08
CA ILE A 11 -0.39 8.99 7.73
C ILE A 11 -1.64 8.55 7.00
N TYR A 12 -1.46 8.04 5.78
CA TYR A 12 -2.51 7.40 5.01
C TYR A 12 -2.36 5.89 5.13
N VAL A 13 -3.38 5.21 5.63
CA VAL A 13 -3.40 3.74 5.76
C VAL A 13 -4.35 3.17 4.73
N PHE A 14 -3.88 2.18 3.99
CA PHE A 14 -4.66 1.47 2.98
C PHE A 14 -4.41 -0.03 3.09
N ARG A 15 -5.40 -0.81 2.64
CA ARG A 15 -5.28 -2.26 2.53
C ARG A 15 -4.55 -2.61 1.23
N HIS A 16 -3.89 -3.77 1.20
CA HIS A 16 -3.39 -4.38 -0.03
C HIS A 16 -4.53 -4.55 -1.07
N GLY A 17 -4.17 -4.64 -2.35
CA GLY A 17 -5.11 -4.94 -3.42
C GLY A 17 -5.80 -6.29 -3.23
N GLU A 18 -6.99 -6.45 -3.79
CA GLU A 18 -7.78 -7.68 -3.71
C GLU A 18 -6.99 -8.92 -4.13
N THR A 19 -7.13 -10.02 -3.37
CA THR A 19 -6.69 -11.37 -3.76
C THR A 19 -7.90 -12.25 -4.09
N ASP A 20 -7.71 -13.37 -4.78
CA ASP A 20 -8.80 -14.32 -5.04
C ASP A 20 -9.41 -14.87 -3.74
N TRP A 21 -8.61 -15.02 -2.68
CA TRP A 21 -9.09 -15.45 -1.37
C TRP A 21 -9.97 -14.40 -0.69
N ASN A 22 -9.71 -13.10 -0.91
CA ASN A 22 -10.65 -12.07 -0.45
C ASN A 22 -12.00 -12.20 -1.14
N ARG A 23 -12.00 -12.39 -2.46
CA ARG A 23 -13.22 -12.55 -3.26
C ARG A 23 -14.02 -13.79 -2.85
N GLU A 24 -13.33 -14.85 -2.45
CA GLU A 24 -13.92 -16.11 -1.99
C GLU A 24 -14.27 -16.13 -0.50
N GLY A 25 -13.96 -15.08 0.26
CA GLY A 25 -14.20 -15.03 1.71
C GLY A 25 -13.31 -15.96 2.54
N ARG A 26 -12.12 -16.31 2.04
CA ARG A 26 -11.14 -17.18 2.72
C ARG A 26 -10.18 -16.36 3.60
N LEU A 27 -9.88 -16.89 4.78
CA LEU A 27 -8.85 -16.36 5.68
C LEU A 27 -7.46 -16.59 5.10
N GLN A 28 -6.57 -15.59 5.14
CA GLN A 28 -5.23 -15.69 4.54
C GLN A 28 -4.12 -15.82 5.59
N GLY A 29 -4.22 -15.12 6.72
CA GLY A 29 -3.17 -15.07 7.72
C GLY A 29 -1.85 -14.62 7.09
N HIS A 30 -0.76 -15.30 7.44
CA HIS A 30 0.58 -14.99 6.93
C HIS A 30 0.94 -15.79 5.68
N LEU A 31 -0.05 -16.34 4.96
CA LEU A 31 0.21 -17.04 3.71
C LEU A 31 0.61 -16.06 2.60
N GLU A 32 1.55 -16.50 1.75
CA GLU A 32 2.09 -15.72 0.63
C GLU A 32 1.15 -15.74 -0.59
N ILE A 33 0.00 -15.08 -0.46
CA ILE A 33 -1.01 -14.93 -1.51
C ILE A 33 -0.74 -13.67 -2.32
N SER A 34 -0.77 -13.78 -3.65
CA SER A 34 -0.65 -12.64 -4.58
C SER A 34 -1.97 -11.88 -4.74
N ILE A 35 -1.87 -10.60 -5.11
CA ILE A 35 -3.03 -9.83 -5.54
C ILE A 35 -3.51 -10.29 -6.92
N ASN A 36 -4.82 -10.27 -7.12
CA ASN A 36 -5.44 -10.67 -8.38
C ASN A 36 -5.44 -9.49 -9.38
N LYS A 37 -6.04 -9.71 -10.56
CA LYS A 37 -6.14 -8.68 -11.61
C LYS A 37 -6.84 -7.40 -11.10
N GLN A 38 -7.89 -7.54 -10.32
CA GLN A 38 -8.62 -6.41 -9.74
C GLN A 38 -7.75 -5.67 -8.72
N GLY A 39 -7.01 -6.39 -7.86
CA GLY A 39 -6.05 -5.82 -6.92
C GLY A 39 -4.96 -5.00 -7.59
N LYS A 40 -4.47 -5.44 -8.75
CA LYS A 40 -3.50 -4.66 -9.54
C LYS A 40 -4.10 -3.35 -10.07
N LEU A 41 -5.36 -3.36 -10.53
CA LEU A 41 -6.05 -2.16 -10.98
C LEU A 41 -6.30 -1.19 -9.83
N GLN A 42 -6.73 -1.69 -8.67
CA GLN A 42 -6.89 -0.91 -7.44
C GLN A 42 -5.58 -0.22 -7.05
N SER A 43 -4.47 -0.96 -7.07
CA SER A 43 -3.14 -0.43 -6.72
C SER A 43 -2.71 0.71 -7.65
N LYS A 44 -2.94 0.57 -8.96
CA LYS A 44 -2.66 1.63 -9.95
C LYS A 44 -3.52 2.87 -9.73
N SER A 45 -4.83 2.70 -9.49
CA SER A 45 -5.72 3.82 -9.21
C SER A 45 -5.34 4.55 -7.92
N LEU A 46 -4.96 3.82 -6.88
CA LEU A 46 -4.48 4.39 -5.63
C LEU A 46 -3.18 5.18 -5.84
N ALA A 47 -2.22 4.64 -6.61
CA ALA A 47 -0.96 5.31 -6.89
C ALA A 47 -1.16 6.71 -7.51
N LEU A 48 -2.10 6.86 -8.44
CA LEU A 48 -2.43 8.16 -9.04
C LEU A 48 -2.97 9.18 -8.02
N ILE A 49 -3.72 8.72 -7.03
CA ILE A 49 -4.23 9.56 -5.94
C ILE A 49 -3.07 9.95 -5.02
N LEU A 50 -2.26 8.98 -4.58
CA LEU A 50 -1.13 9.21 -3.69
C LEU A 50 -0.09 10.16 -4.29
N LYS A 51 0.15 10.08 -5.60
CA LYS A 51 1.02 11.01 -6.33
C LYS A 51 0.55 12.47 -6.19
N ARG A 52 -0.76 12.72 -6.25
CA ARG A 52 -1.35 14.07 -6.07
C ARG A 52 -1.27 14.56 -4.63
N LEU A 53 -1.26 13.64 -3.67
CA LEU A 53 -1.12 13.96 -2.25
C LEU A 53 0.33 14.26 -1.83
N GLY A 54 1.31 14.06 -2.72
CA GLY A 54 2.72 14.32 -2.44
C GLY A 54 3.29 13.39 -1.38
N ILE A 55 2.94 12.09 -1.43
CA ILE A 55 3.51 11.09 -0.52
C ILE A 55 5.03 11.03 -0.68
N GLU A 56 5.74 11.10 0.45
CA GLU A 56 7.22 11.11 0.51
C GLU A 56 7.79 9.77 1.01
N VAL A 57 6.97 8.94 1.69
CA VAL A 57 7.41 7.68 2.32
C VAL A 57 6.35 6.60 2.10
N LEU A 58 6.81 5.39 1.74
CA LEU A 58 5.96 4.22 1.57
C LEU A 58 6.38 3.12 2.55
N LEU A 59 5.46 2.71 3.43
CA LEU A 59 5.65 1.64 4.41
C LEU A 59 4.71 0.48 4.06
N SER A 60 5.17 -0.76 4.22
CA SER A 60 4.36 -1.95 3.93
C SER A 60 4.75 -3.14 4.81
N SER A 61 3.83 -4.08 5.01
CA SER A 61 4.20 -5.41 5.52
C SER A 61 4.99 -6.16 4.46
N ASP A 62 5.74 -7.17 4.88
CA ASP A 62 6.48 -8.05 3.98
C ASP A 62 5.64 -9.23 3.43
N LEU A 63 4.32 -9.25 3.58
CA LEU A 63 3.47 -10.27 2.93
C LEU A 63 3.35 -9.97 1.44
N LYS A 64 3.43 -11.00 0.58
CA LYS A 64 3.43 -10.87 -0.88
C LYS A 64 2.34 -9.95 -1.43
N ARG A 65 1.09 -10.06 -0.98
CA ARG A 65 0.00 -9.15 -1.40
C ARG A 65 0.26 -7.68 -1.10
N ALA A 66 0.86 -7.39 0.06
CA ALA A 66 1.23 -6.03 0.44
C ALA A 66 2.46 -5.56 -0.34
N GLN A 67 3.45 -6.43 -0.56
CA GLN A 67 4.61 -6.17 -1.41
C GLN A 67 4.18 -5.81 -2.85
N GLU A 68 3.38 -6.65 -3.50
CA GLU A 68 2.92 -6.45 -4.88
C GLU A 68 2.11 -5.14 -5.03
N THR A 69 1.26 -4.83 -4.04
CA THR A 69 0.52 -3.56 -3.98
C THR A 69 1.49 -2.38 -3.87
N SER A 70 2.42 -2.44 -2.92
CA SER A 70 3.37 -1.37 -2.66
C SER A 70 4.34 -1.17 -3.83
N GLN A 71 4.71 -2.22 -4.55
CA GLN A 71 5.59 -2.12 -5.72
C GLN A 71 4.92 -1.34 -6.85
N ILE A 72 3.65 -1.66 -7.15
CA ILE A 72 2.87 -0.92 -8.17
C ILE A 72 2.77 0.57 -7.83
N ILE A 73 2.61 0.90 -6.54
CA ILE A 73 2.57 2.29 -6.07
C ILE A 73 3.96 2.93 -6.17
N SER A 74 4.99 2.21 -5.72
CA SER A 74 6.40 2.61 -5.80
C SER A 74 6.80 3.01 -7.21
N ASP A 75 6.42 2.21 -8.21
CA ASP A 75 6.80 2.45 -9.61
C ASP A 75 6.23 3.79 -10.13
N GLU A 76 5.02 4.17 -9.70
CA GLU A 76 4.37 5.42 -10.11
C GLU A 76 4.87 6.65 -9.33
N LEU A 77 5.25 6.45 -8.06
CA LEU A 77 5.73 7.51 -7.16
C LEU A 77 7.25 7.68 -7.19
N ASN A 78 7.98 6.74 -7.79
CA ASN A 78 9.45 6.65 -7.74
C ASN A 78 10.00 6.65 -6.30
N LEU A 79 9.41 5.83 -5.44
CA LEU A 79 9.78 5.67 -4.03
C LEU A 79 10.16 4.23 -3.73
N ASN A 80 11.12 4.00 -2.83
CA ASN A 80 11.46 2.65 -2.37
C ASN A 80 10.58 2.28 -1.15
N PRO A 81 9.77 1.21 -1.21
CA PRO A 81 9.00 0.75 -0.06
C PRO A 81 9.93 0.28 1.08
N ILE A 82 9.59 0.63 2.31
CA ILE A 82 10.23 0.08 3.51
C ILE A 82 9.32 -1.01 4.08
N PHE A 83 9.83 -2.23 4.13
CA PHE A 83 9.10 -3.39 4.64
C PHE A 83 9.33 -3.60 6.13
N ASN A 84 8.27 -3.91 6.88
CA ASN A 84 8.34 -4.24 8.30
C ASN A 84 7.37 -5.39 8.64
N PRO A 85 7.88 -6.55 9.12
CA PRO A 85 7.04 -7.68 9.56
C PRO A 85 6.05 -7.33 10.68
N GLY A 86 6.31 -6.27 11.46
CA GLY A 86 5.40 -5.76 12.47
C GLY A 86 4.08 -5.20 11.91
N PHE A 87 3.95 -5.05 10.59
CA PHE A 87 2.72 -4.62 9.92
C PHE A 87 1.91 -5.77 9.32
N ARG A 88 2.31 -7.04 9.54
CA ARG A 88 1.54 -8.21 9.09
C ARG A 88 0.14 -8.22 9.70
N GLU A 89 -0.81 -8.84 9.01
CA GLU A 89 -2.12 -9.11 9.60
C GLU A 89 -2.02 -10.10 10.78
N VAL A 90 -3.12 -10.26 11.51
CA VAL A 90 -3.22 -11.25 12.61
C VAL A 90 -3.34 -12.68 12.10
#